data_AF-A0A1I5T8V4-F1
#
_entry.id   AF-A0A1I5T8V4-F1
#
_cell.length_a   1.000
_cell.length_b   1.000
_cell.length_c   1.000
_cell.angle_alpha   90.00
_cell.angle_beta   90.00
_cell.angle_gamma   90.00
#
_symmetry.space_group_name_H-M   'P 1'
#
loop_
_entity.id
_entity.type
_entity.pdbx_description
1 polymer ?
#
loop_
_entity_poly.entity_id
_entity_poly.type
_entity_poly.pdbx_seq_one_letter_code
_entity_poly.pdbx_strand_id
1 'polypeptide(L)' 'MRPTFGREYIENEFQRIGDGLSEPLTVYLIGGGAMSLRDLKGATKDIDLVVPD' A
#
# COMPACT_ATOMS: atom_id res chain seq x y z
N MET A 1 19.82 -7.44 -0.94
CA MET A 1 18.98 -6.59 -1.81
C MET A 1 17.75 -6.21 -0.99
N ARG A 2 17.33 -4.93 -0.95
CA ARG A 2 16.09 -4.56 -0.22
C ARG A 2 14.88 -5.07 -1.01
N PRO A 3 13.84 -5.62 -0.35
CA PRO A 3 12.58 -5.97 -1.02
C PRO A 3 12.00 -4.75 -1.73
N THR A 4 11.26 -5.00 -2.82
CA THR A 4 10.51 -3.97 -3.52
C THR A 4 9.06 -4.39 -3.65
N PHE A 5 8.16 -3.42 -3.52
CA PHE A 5 6.72 -3.61 -3.44
C PHE A 5 6.08 -3.13 -4.74
N GLY A 6 5.56 -4.07 -5.53
CA GLY A 6 4.77 -3.81 -6.73
C GLY A 6 3.27 -3.82 -6.43
N ARG A 7 2.47 -3.59 -7.47
CA ARG A 7 1.00 -3.54 -7.41
C ARG A 7 0.38 -4.73 -6.66
N GLU A 8 0.69 -5.96 -7.09
CA GLU A 8 0.13 -7.19 -6.51
C GLU A 8 0.45 -7.33 -5.01
N TYR A 9 1.67 -6.98 -4.61
CA TYR A 9 2.03 -6.96 -3.20
C TYR A 9 1.18 -5.97 -2.41
N ILE A 10 1.02 -4.74 -2.91
CA ILE A 10 0.26 -3.69 -2.23
C ILE A 10 -1.20 -4.11 -2.05
N GLU A 11 -1.83 -4.67 -3.08
CA GLU A 11 -3.22 -5.14 -3.03
C GLU A 11 -3.40 -6.28 -2.02
N ASN A 12 -2.53 -7.30 -2.07
CA ASN A 12 -2.60 -8.44 -1.16
C ASN A 12 -2.32 -8.04 0.29
N GLU A 13 -1.36 -7.14 0.51
CA GLU A 13 -0.99 -6.69 1.84
C GLU A 13 -2.10 -5.83 2.47
N PHE A 14 -2.75 -4.96 1.69
CA PHE A 14 -3.90 -4.20 2.19
C PHE A 14 -5.10 -5.08 2.47
N GLN A 15 -5.35 -6.13 1.68
CA GLN A 15 -6.38 -7.12 1.99
C GLN A 15 -6.07 -7.83 3.31
N ARG A 16 -4.84 -8.33 3.47
CA ARG A 16 -4.39 -9.03 4.68
C ARG A 16 -4.49 -8.17 5.94
N ILE A 17 -4.14 -6.89 5.84
CA ILE A 17 -4.28 -5.93 6.95
C ILE A 17 -5.75 -5.66 7.23
N GLY A 18 -6.55 -5.41 6.19
CA GLY A 18 -7.98 -5.14 6.29
C GLY A 18 -8.76 -6.28 6.96
N ASP A 19 -8.43 -7.53 6.65
CA ASP A 19 -9.03 -8.73 7.26
C ASP A 19 -8.76 -8.82 8.78
N GLY A 20 -7.70 -8.16 9.26
CA GLY A 20 -7.33 -8.11 10.67
C GLY A 20 -7.91 -6.94 11.45
N LEU A 21 -8.62 -6.00 10.80
CA LEU A 21 -9.21 -4.84 11.46
C LEU A 21 -10.59 -5.19 12.04
N SER A 22 -10.86 -4.75 13.26
CA SER A 22 -12.17 -4.91 13.90
C SER A 22 -13.23 -3.98 13.29
N GLU A 23 -12.80 -2.87 12.69
CA GLU A 23 -13.66 -1.86 12.06
C GLU A 23 -12.98 -1.33 10.78
N PRO A 24 -13.76 -0.90 9.77
CA PRO A 24 -13.19 -0.32 8.56
C PRO A 24 -12.36 0.94 8.85
N LEU A 25 -11.14 1.01 8.30
CA LEU A 25 -10.27 2.18 8.38
C LEU A 25 -10.03 2.75 6.98
N THR A 26 -10.31 4.05 6.82
CA THR A 26 -9.94 4.76 5.60
C THR A 26 -8.49 5.22 5.70
N VAL A 27 -7.67 4.92 4.70
CA VAL A 27 -6.29 5.40 4.60
C VAL A 27 -6.02 5.92 3.19
N TYR A 28 -5.07 6.84 3.08
CA TYR A 28 -4.59 7.35 1.80
C TYR A 28 -3.17 6.86 1.54
N LEU A 29 -3.03 6.02 0.52
CA LEU A 29 -1.71 5.62 0.01
C LEU A 29 -1.09 6.77 -0.77
N ILE A 30 0.11 7.18 -0.35
CA ILE A 30 0.87 8.27 -0.98
C ILE A 30 2.25 7.76 -1.47
N GLY A 31 3.03 8.65 -2.09
CA GLY A 31 4.42 8.37 -2.46
C GLY A 31 4.59 7.26 -3.50
N GLY A 32 5.67 6.48 -3.33
CA GLY A 32 6.08 5.44 -4.28
C GLY A 32 5.04 4.34 -4.48
N GLY A 33 4.38 3.92 -3.40
CA GLY A 33 3.35 2.89 -3.45
C GLY A 33 2.13 3.32 -4.25
N ALA A 34 1.70 4.58 -4.11
CA ALA A 34 0.59 5.13 -4.90
C ALA A 34 0.88 5.12 -6.41
N MET A 35 2.13 5.43 -6.79
CA MET A 35 2.57 5.35 -8.19
C MET A 35 2.62 3.91 -8.69
N SER A 36 3.05 2.96 -7.83
CA SER A 36 3.08 1.54 -8.19
C SER A 36 1.69 0.93 -8.33
N LEU A 37 0.73 1.34 -7.50
CA LEU A 37 -0.66 0.91 -7.64
C LEU A 37 -1.30 1.44 -8.94
N ARG A 38 -0.85 2.60 -9.43
CA ARG A 38 -1.35 3.25 -10.66
C ARG A 38 -0.56 2.89 -11.93
N ASP A 39 0.30 1.89 -11.86
CA ASP A 39 1.17 1.47 -12.97
C ASP A 39 2.10 2.58 -13.53
N LEU A 40 2.38 3.60 -12.71
CA LEU A 40 3.32 4.68 -13.03
C LEU A 40 4.76 4.35 -12.63
N LYS A 41 4.96 3.34 -11.77
CA LYS A 41 6.26 2.88 -11.27
C LYS A 41 6.24 1.38 -10.98
N GLY A 42 7.17 0.60 -11.55
CA GLY A 42 7.14 -0.87 -11.39
C GLY A 42 7.16 -1.38 -9.94
N ALA A 43 7.93 -0.75 -9.04
CA ALA A 43 7.91 -1.06 -7.61
C ALA A 43 8.50 0.08 -6.76
N THR A 44 8.17 0.11 -5.47
CA THR A 44 8.73 1.02 -4.45
C THR A 44 9.51 0.24 -3.37
N LYS A 45 10.32 0.91 -2.56
CA LYS A 45 11.04 0.28 -1.44
C LYS A 45 10.31 0.42 -0.11
N ASP A 46 9.37 1.36 -0.04
CA ASP A 46 8.66 1.78 1.18
C ASP A 46 7.20 2.11 0.82
N ILE A 47 6.30 1.98 1.80
CA ILE A 47 4.85 2.25 1.69
C ILE A 47 4.49 3.32 2.71
N ASP A 48 3.87 4.41 2.24
CA ASP A 48 3.48 5.56 3.05
C ASP A 48 1.95 5.68 3.07
N LEU A 49 1.37 5.70 4.26
CA LEU A 49 -0.08 5.84 4.48
C LEU A 49 -0.38 7.07 5.34
N VAL A 50 -1.44 7.80 4.99
CA VAL A 50 -2.04 8.84 5.83
C VAL A 50 -3.37 8.32 6.37
N VAL A 51 -3.56 8.43 7.69
CA VAL A 51 -4.83 8.14 8.36
C VAL A 51 -5.50 9.48 8.66
N PRO A 52 -6.71 9.74 8.15
CA PRO A 52 -7.47 10.93 8.50
C PRO A 52 -8.03 10.83 9.93
N ASP A 53 -8.35 11.99 10.52
CA ASP A 53 -9.04 12.11 11.83
C ASP A 53 -10.48 11.57 11.78
#